data_AF-A0A7S3F724-F1
#
_entry.id   AF-A0A7S3F724-F1
#
_cell.length_a   1.000
_cell.length_b   1.000
_cell.length_c   1.000
_cell.angle_alpha   90.00
_cell.angle_beta   90.00
_cell.angle_gamma   90.00
#
_symmetry.space_group_name_H-M   'P 1'
#
loop_
_entity.id
_entity.type
_entity.pdbx_description
1 polymer ?
#
loop_
_entity_poly.entity_id
_entity_poly.type
_entity_poly.pdbx_seq_one_letter_code
_entity_poly.pdbx_strand_id
1 'polypeptide(L)'
;RNDPNLESLHLHALIPLRAIATYACALFAAPVEVVPCTGLRFRSAAEVQAAGVTWLELAEANDSRSRSFVLDVCWRAETIAEFDAAGPHASTRSTTGKVEYYNDEARKWDDVKFRFMLLPAQQSSSPTGVPSSARGPVVGEAGEDAPVLPLHQIVLQMVGAGSASQVYMLSLHTIDPAYQVHLRVENHQRVPIVESHELVHRWHPLMAALRLHPAIRVLVRVKPDGW
;
A
#
# COMPACT_ATOMS: atom_id res chain seq x y z
N ARG A 1 29.30 19.87 -13.39
CA ARG A 1 28.80 20.32 -12.07
C ARG A 1 27.60 19.42 -11.80
N ASN A 2 27.77 18.37 -11.00
CA ASN A 2 26.74 17.34 -10.81
C ASN A 2 25.70 17.87 -9.82
N ASP A 3 24.43 17.76 -10.20
CA ASP A 3 23.31 18.05 -9.31
C ASP A 3 23.19 16.88 -8.31
N PRO A 4 23.30 17.11 -6.99
CA PRO A 4 23.18 16.06 -5.98
C PRO A 4 21.79 15.37 -5.99
N ASN A 5 20.77 15.97 -6.61
CA ASN A 5 19.47 15.34 -6.79
C ASN A 5 19.41 14.34 -7.96
N LEU A 6 20.39 14.37 -8.87
CA LEU A 6 20.49 13.39 -9.98
C LEU A 6 21.24 12.12 -9.56
N GLU A 7 22.03 12.16 -8.49
CA GLU A 7 22.80 11.01 -8.01
C GLU A 7 21.93 9.96 -7.29
N SER A 8 20.68 10.28 -6.95
CA SER A 8 19.73 9.37 -6.29
C SER A 8 18.74 8.68 -7.24
N LEU A 9 18.74 9.04 -8.54
CA LEU A 9 17.81 8.50 -9.52
C LEU A 9 18.43 7.32 -10.29
N HIS A 10 18.23 6.10 -9.78
CA HIS A 10 18.60 4.88 -10.50
C HIS A 10 17.44 4.40 -11.38
N LEU A 11 17.53 4.70 -12.67
CA LEU A 11 16.60 4.20 -13.68
C LEU A 11 17.00 2.78 -14.12
N HIS A 12 16.05 1.85 -14.14
CA HIS A 12 16.32 0.47 -14.54
C HIS A 12 16.57 0.35 -16.05
N ALA A 13 17.48 -0.53 -16.46
CA ALA A 13 17.91 -0.68 -17.87
C ALA A 13 16.82 -1.18 -18.84
N LEU A 14 15.65 -1.58 -18.33
CA LEU A 14 14.55 -2.14 -19.12
C LEU A 14 13.43 -1.14 -19.46
N ILE A 15 13.60 0.15 -19.14
CA ILE A 15 12.60 1.18 -19.48
C ILE A 15 12.76 1.54 -20.96
N PRO A 16 11.67 1.56 -21.76
CA PRO A 16 11.73 2.10 -23.11
C PRO A 16 12.24 3.54 -23.06
N LEU A 17 13.28 3.86 -23.84
CA LEU A 17 13.95 5.17 -23.80
C LEU A 17 12.97 6.36 -23.90
N ARG A 18 11.92 6.19 -24.72
CA ARG A 18 10.85 7.18 -24.92
C ARG A 18 10.01 7.49 -23.68
N ALA A 19 9.91 6.55 -22.74
CA ALA A 19 9.12 6.71 -21.52
C ALA A 19 9.93 7.29 -20.36
N ILE A 20 11.27 7.25 -20.45
CA ILE A 20 12.18 7.72 -19.39
C ILE A 20 11.96 9.20 -19.10
N ALA A 21 11.91 10.04 -20.13
CA ALA A 21 11.73 11.48 -19.95
C ALA A 21 10.40 11.80 -19.26
N THR A 22 9.31 11.18 -19.71
CA THR A 22 7.98 11.35 -19.11
C THR A 22 7.97 10.92 -17.64
N TYR A 23 8.57 9.76 -17.31
CA TYR A 23 8.61 9.29 -15.93
C TYR A 23 9.50 10.13 -15.03
N ALA A 24 10.67 10.55 -15.51
CA ALA A 24 11.54 11.44 -14.76
C ALA A 24 10.83 12.78 -14.50
N CYS A 25 10.21 13.38 -15.51
CA CYS A 25 9.44 14.61 -15.35
C CYS A 25 8.28 14.44 -14.37
N ALA A 26 7.52 13.34 -14.44
CA ALA A 26 6.43 13.06 -13.53
C ALA A 26 6.93 12.87 -12.08
N LEU A 27 8.04 12.15 -11.88
CA LEU A 27 8.64 11.97 -10.56
C LEU A 27 9.16 13.29 -9.99
N PHE A 28 9.80 14.14 -10.79
CA PHE A 28 10.27 15.46 -10.32
C PHE A 28 9.12 16.43 -10.06
N ALA A 29 8.01 16.31 -10.79
CA ALA A 29 6.81 17.12 -10.56
C ALA A 29 5.99 16.63 -9.36
N ALA A 30 5.97 15.32 -9.11
CA ALA A 30 5.33 14.74 -7.95
C ALA A 30 6.19 15.06 -6.71
N PRO A 31 5.67 15.74 -5.66
CA PRO A 31 6.42 16.04 -4.44
C PRO A 31 6.65 14.77 -3.60
N VAL A 32 7.52 13.89 -4.10
CA VAL A 32 7.79 12.56 -3.57
C VAL A 32 9.17 12.53 -2.95
N GLU A 33 9.23 12.19 -1.67
CA GLU A 33 10.47 11.88 -0.97
C GLU A 33 10.79 10.38 -1.11
N VAL A 34 11.96 10.07 -1.68
CA VAL A 34 12.47 8.70 -1.74
C VAL A 34 13.19 8.41 -0.43
N VAL A 35 12.51 7.71 0.47
CA VAL A 35 13.05 7.36 1.78
C VAL A 35 14.20 6.34 1.59
N PRO A 36 15.35 6.50 2.27
CA PRO A 36 16.57 5.74 1.98
C PRO A 36 16.48 4.28 2.47
N CYS A 37 15.80 3.45 1.69
CA CYS A 37 16.01 2.01 1.64
C CYS A 37 16.62 1.69 0.28
N THR A 38 17.95 1.66 0.18
CA THR A 38 18.73 1.24 -1.02
C THR A 38 18.41 1.95 -2.36
N GLY A 39 17.77 3.13 -2.33
CA GLY A 39 17.32 3.85 -3.53
C GLY A 39 16.16 3.15 -4.25
N LEU A 40 15.47 3.86 -5.14
CA LEU A 40 14.45 3.25 -5.99
C LEU A 40 15.10 2.19 -6.88
N ARG A 41 14.80 0.91 -6.64
CA ARG A 41 15.25 -0.20 -7.47
C ARG A 41 14.04 -0.90 -8.05
N PHE A 42 13.99 -1.05 -9.37
CA PHE A 42 12.98 -1.83 -10.06
C PHE A 42 13.63 -3.11 -10.57
N ARG A 43 12.92 -4.23 -10.60
CA ARG A 43 13.43 -5.53 -11.07
C ARG A 43 13.01 -5.83 -12.49
N SER A 44 11.97 -5.17 -12.99
CA SER A 44 11.41 -5.41 -14.31
C SER A 44 10.92 -4.11 -14.95
N ALA A 45 10.74 -4.14 -16.28
CA ALA A 45 10.10 -3.04 -16.99
C ALA A 45 8.68 -2.78 -16.48
N ALA A 46 7.96 -3.83 -16.09
CA ALA A 46 6.59 -3.74 -15.59
C ALA A 46 6.52 -2.94 -14.27
N GLU A 47 7.46 -3.17 -13.34
CA GLU A 47 7.52 -2.39 -12.08
C GLU A 47 7.77 -0.90 -12.33
N VAL A 48 8.59 -0.55 -13.32
CA VAL A 48 8.79 0.86 -13.69
C VAL A 48 7.52 1.44 -14.29
N GLN A 49 6.84 0.70 -15.18
CA GLN A 49 5.58 1.18 -15.76
C GLN A 49 4.52 1.42 -14.69
N ALA A 50 4.40 0.51 -13.72
CA ALA A 50 3.50 0.67 -12.58
C ALA A 50 3.84 1.93 -11.77
N ALA A 51 5.13 2.14 -11.43
CA ALA A 51 5.58 3.35 -10.75
C ALA A 51 5.30 4.62 -11.55
N GLY A 52 5.49 4.53 -12.85
CA GLY A 52 5.22 5.59 -13.78
C GLY A 52 3.76 6.04 -13.82
N VAL A 53 2.82 5.09 -13.86
CA VAL A 53 1.38 5.38 -13.76
C VAL A 53 1.07 6.07 -12.43
N THR A 54 1.58 5.52 -11.33
CA THR A 54 1.41 6.12 -10.00
C THR A 54 1.97 7.55 -9.92
N TRP A 55 3.11 7.84 -10.54
CA TRP A 55 3.69 9.20 -10.54
C TRP A 55 2.91 10.17 -11.42
N LEU A 56 2.34 9.70 -12.53
CA LEU A 56 1.44 10.53 -13.35
C LEU A 56 0.19 10.92 -12.57
N GLU A 57 -0.45 9.96 -11.88
CA GLU A 57 -1.61 10.25 -11.02
C GLU A 57 -1.27 11.26 -9.91
N LEU A 58 -0.08 11.16 -9.32
CA LEU A 58 0.39 12.14 -8.34
C LEU A 58 0.60 13.53 -8.94
N ALA A 59 1.23 13.59 -10.11
CA ALA A 59 1.47 14.84 -10.81
C ALA A 59 0.15 15.52 -11.23
N GLU A 60 -0.87 14.73 -11.58
CA GLU A 60 -2.22 15.24 -11.84
C GLU A 60 -2.92 15.72 -10.57
N ALA A 61 -2.77 15.01 -9.45
CA ALA A 61 -3.37 15.39 -8.18
C ALA A 61 -2.74 16.66 -7.57
N ASN A 62 -1.43 16.85 -7.76
CA ASN A 62 -0.61 18.00 -7.34
C ASN A 62 -1.08 18.72 -6.06
N ASP A 63 -1.23 17.97 -4.95
CA ASP A 63 -1.65 18.54 -3.68
C ASP A 63 -0.42 19.02 -2.88
N SER A 64 -0.17 20.33 -2.92
CA SER A 64 0.92 21.01 -2.19
C SER A 64 0.90 20.80 -0.67
N ARG A 65 -0.22 20.41 -0.08
CA ARG A 65 -0.34 20.10 1.36
C ARG A 65 -0.03 18.64 1.69
N SER A 66 0.14 17.81 0.67
CA SER A 66 0.45 16.39 0.82
C SER A 66 1.95 16.15 0.65
N ARG A 67 2.52 15.30 1.49
CA ARG A 67 3.86 14.73 1.25
C ARG A 67 3.70 13.27 0.86
N SER A 68 4.46 12.87 -0.15
CA SER A 68 4.42 11.52 -0.69
C SER A 68 5.72 10.80 -0.41
N PHE A 69 5.65 9.54 -0.01
CA PHE A 69 6.79 8.70 0.35
C PHE A 69 6.69 7.38 -0.39
N VAL A 70 7.81 6.86 -0.89
CA VAL A 70 7.86 5.52 -1.48
C VAL A 70 8.71 4.62 -0.61
N LEU A 71 8.18 3.45 -0.26
CA LEU A 71 8.88 2.46 0.55
C LEU A 71 8.54 1.03 0.12
N ASP A 72 9.47 0.11 0.39
CA ASP A 72 9.25 -1.33 0.23
C ASP A 72 8.82 -1.94 1.57
N VAL A 73 7.71 -2.65 1.56
CA VAL A 73 7.17 -3.39 2.70
C VAL A 73 7.39 -4.87 2.45
N CYS A 74 8.17 -5.52 3.31
CA CYS A 74 8.63 -6.89 3.10
C CYS A 74 7.96 -7.87 4.05
N TRP A 75 7.81 -9.12 3.61
CA TRP A 75 7.51 -10.29 4.42
C TRP A 75 8.74 -11.17 4.49
N ARG A 76 8.83 -11.97 5.54
CA ARG A 76 9.78 -13.09 5.55
C ARG A 76 9.28 -14.16 4.60
N ALA A 77 10.18 -14.78 3.84
CA ALA A 77 9.80 -15.83 2.89
C ALA A 77 9.09 -17.00 3.59
N GLU A 78 9.55 -17.34 4.80
CA GLU A 78 8.97 -18.38 5.65
C GLU A 78 7.53 -18.02 6.05
N THR A 79 7.24 -16.75 6.33
CA THR A 79 5.88 -16.29 6.68
C THR A 79 4.90 -16.44 5.51
N ILE A 80 5.36 -16.21 4.27
CA ILE A 80 4.52 -16.44 3.08
C ILE A 80 4.30 -17.94 2.84
N ALA A 81 5.35 -18.76 3.02
CA ALA A 81 5.24 -20.21 2.88
C ALA A 81 4.32 -20.85 3.94
N GLU A 82 4.44 -20.43 5.21
CA GLU A 82 3.54 -20.83 6.29
C GLU A 82 2.10 -20.43 6.00
N PHE A 83 1.88 -19.24 5.46
CA PHE A 83 0.55 -18.78 5.10
C PHE A 83 -0.10 -19.64 4.03
N ASP A 84 0.65 -19.98 2.98
CA ASP A 84 0.17 -20.87 1.92
C ASP A 84 -0.13 -22.29 2.45
N ALA A 85 0.64 -22.76 3.44
CA ALA A 85 0.45 -24.07 4.05
C ALA A 85 -0.72 -24.11 5.05
N ALA A 86 -0.95 -23.03 5.80
CA ALA A 86 -1.97 -22.96 6.86
C ALA A 86 -3.42 -22.83 6.33
N GLY A 87 -3.59 -22.59 5.03
CA GLY A 87 -4.90 -22.61 4.39
C GLY A 87 -5.82 -21.46 4.82
N PRO A 88 -7.15 -21.68 4.98
CA PRO A 88 -8.13 -20.59 5.15
C PRO A 88 -8.03 -19.77 6.43
N HIS A 89 -7.29 -20.24 7.43
CA HIS A 89 -7.13 -19.53 8.71
C HIS A 89 -5.78 -18.83 8.84
N ALA A 90 -5.00 -18.82 7.75
CA ALA A 90 -3.67 -18.27 7.73
C ALA A 90 -3.71 -16.75 7.91
N SER A 91 -2.73 -16.21 8.64
CA SER A 91 -2.51 -14.77 8.70
C SER A 91 -1.04 -14.43 8.54
N THR A 92 -0.73 -13.31 7.90
CA THR A 92 0.64 -12.80 7.79
C THR A 92 0.76 -11.37 8.26
N ARG A 93 2.00 -10.99 8.56
CA ARG A 93 2.39 -9.65 8.94
C ARG A 93 3.68 -9.29 8.22
N SER A 94 3.68 -8.15 7.57
CA SER A 94 4.89 -7.55 6.98
C SER A 94 5.80 -6.92 8.04
N THR A 95 6.97 -6.47 7.61
CA THR A 95 7.81 -5.49 8.31
C THR A 95 7.04 -4.20 8.53
N THR A 96 7.32 -3.50 9.63
CA THR A 96 6.76 -2.17 9.87
C THR A 96 7.34 -1.17 8.88
N GLY A 97 6.47 -0.51 8.11
CA GLY A 97 6.80 0.71 7.38
C GLY A 97 6.81 1.91 8.32
N LYS A 98 7.75 2.83 8.10
CA LYS A 98 7.85 4.08 8.85
C LYS A 98 8.10 5.22 7.87
N VAL A 99 7.37 6.31 8.03
CA VAL A 99 7.65 7.60 7.40
C VAL A 99 7.75 8.68 8.47
N GLU A 100 8.60 9.66 8.22
CA GLU A 100 8.80 10.80 9.11
C GLU A 100 8.21 12.04 8.45
N TYR A 101 7.34 12.74 9.16
CA TYR A 101 6.71 13.96 8.68
C TYR A 101 7.04 15.10 9.63
N TYR A 102 7.65 16.18 9.12
CA TYR A 102 7.89 17.36 9.93
C TYR A 102 6.60 18.17 10.05
N ASN A 103 6.08 18.28 11.28
CA ASN A 103 4.96 19.16 11.59
C ASN A 103 5.48 20.57 11.88
N ASP A 104 5.24 21.49 10.94
CA ASP A 104 5.66 22.89 11.04
C ASP A 104 5.00 23.62 12.23
N GLU A 105 3.75 23.31 12.56
CA GLU A 105 3.01 23.95 13.66
C GLU A 105 3.56 23.52 15.02
N ALA A 106 3.73 22.21 15.21
CA ALA A 106 4.28 21.65 16.44
C ALA A 106 5.81 21.75 16.52
N ARG A 107 6.47 22.20 15.44
CA ARG A 107 7.93 22.28 15.27
C ARG A 107 8.65 20.99 15.64
N LYS A 108 8.05 19.84 15.31
CA LYS A 108 8.61 18.52 15.64
C LYS A 108 8.40 17.52 14.52
N TRP A 109 9.22 16.48 14.54
CA TRP A 109 9.10 15.33 13.66
C TRP A 109 8.08 14.33 14.23
N ASP A 110 7.12 13.96 13.39
CA ASP A 110 6.14 12.91 13.68
C ASP A 110 6.54 11.61 12.98
N ASP A 111 6.53 10.54 13.75
CA ASP A 111 6.69 9.17 13.25
C ASP A 111 5.31 8.60 12.91
N VAL A 112 5.07 8.31 11.63
CA VAL A 112 3.90 7.55 11.18
C VAL A 112 4.35 6.13 10.82
N LYS A 113 3.95 5.17 11.64
CA LYS A 113 4.32 3.75 11.49
C LYS A 113 3.10 2.92 11.15
N PHE A 114 3.26 1.98 10.24
CA PHE A 114 2.17 1.11 9.81
C PHE A 114 2.69 -0.26 9.39
N ARG A 115 1.78 -1.23 9.26
CA ARG A 115 2.09 -2.59 8.86
C ARG A 115 0.97 -3.17 8.03
N PHE A 116 1.32 -3.84 6.93
CA PHE A 116 0.38 -4.61 6.13
C PHE A 116 0.27 -6.04 6.65
N MET A 117 -0.95 -6.56 6.65
CA MET A 117 -1.29 -7.91 7.06
C MET A 117 -2.22 -8.52 6.01
N LEU A 118 -2.11 -9.82 5.81
CA LEU A 118 -3.13 -10.61 5.12
C LEU A 118 -3.83 -11.43 6.18
N LEU A 119 -5.10 -11.15 6.43
CA LEU A 119 -5.92 -11.86 7.43
C LEU A 119 -7.03 -12.64 6.73
N PRO A 120 -7.51 -13.75 7.28
CA PRO A 120 -8.68 -14.44 6.75
C PRO A 120 -9.86 -13.48 6.67
N ALA A 121 -10.54 -13.46 5.53
CA ALA A 121 -11.81 -12.77 5.40
C ALA A 121 -12.89 -13.63 6.08
N GLN A 122 -12.97 -13.58 7.41
CA GLN A 122 -14.10 -14.19 8.13
C GLN A 122 -15.16 -13.13 8.42
N GLN A 123 -16.38 -13.46 7.98
CA GLN A 123 -17.68 -12.82 8.22
C GLN A 123 -17.63 -11.66 9.21
N SER A 124 -17.86 -10.45 8.73
CA SER A 124 -18.13 -9.28 9.56
C SER A 124 -19.28 -9.57 10.53
N SER A 125 -18.98 -10.07 11.73
CA SER A 125 -19.87 -9.93 12.87
C SER A 125 -19.58 -8.56 13.46
N SER A 126 -20.21 -7.54 12.88
CA SER A 126 -20.32 -6.24 13.51
C SER A 126 -20.94 -6.41 14.91
N PRO A 127 -20.33 -5.88 15.99
CA PRO A 127 -20.90 -5.93 17.34
C PRO A 127 -21.95 -4.82 17.54
N THR A 128 -22.78 -4.56 16.53
CA THR A 128 -23.91 -3.63 16.61
C THR A 128 -25.03 -4.14 15.73
N GLY A 129 -26.12 -4.55 16.37
CA GLY A 129 -27.36 -4.90 15.68
C GLY A 129 -27.93 -3.66 15.00
N VAL A 130 -27.69 -3.53 13.70
CA VAL A 130 -28.51 -2.72 12.80
C VAL A 130 -28.65 -3.50 11.49
N PRO A 131 -29.87 -3.81 11.03
CA PRO A 131 -30.07 -4.54 9.78
C PRO A 131 -29.72 -3.62 8.60
N SER A 132 -28.62 -3.91 7.92
CA SER A 132 -28.26 -3.21 6.67
C SER A 132 -28.99 -3.87 5.49
N SER A 133 -30.06 -3.21 5.04
CA SER A 133 -30.67 -3.45 3.75
C SER A 133 -29.83 -2.82 2.64
N ALA A 134 -29.06 -3.63 1.92
CA ALA A 134 -28.57 -3.28 0.58
C ALA A 134 -28.40 -4.55 -0.25
N ARG A 135 -29.44 -4.83 -1.05
CA ARG A 135 -29.52 -5.91 -2.04
C ARG A 135 -28.53 -5.66 -3.20
N GLY A 136 -27.59 -6.59 -3.38
CA GLY A 136 -27.04 -6.98 -4.70
C GLY A 136 -27.62 -8.35 -5.11
N PRO A 137 -27.57 -8.74 -6.40
CA PRO A 137 -28.52 -9.69 -6.96
C PRO A 137 -28.36 -11.09 -6.37
N VAL A 138 -29.49 -11.66 -5.96
CA VAL A 138 -29.65 -13.08 -5.64
C VAL A 138 -29.45 -13.86 -6.93
N VAL A 139 -28.28 -14.47 -7.10
CA VAL A 139 -28.09 -15.54 -8.08
C VAL A 139 -28.70 -16.79 -7.47
N GLY A 140 -29.65 -17.36 -8.21
CA GLY A 140 -30.59 -18.36 -7.74
C GLY A 140 -29.97 -19.66 -7.25
N GLU A 141 -30.78 -20.36 -6.47
CA GLU A 141 -30.57 -21.71 -5.95
C GLU A 141 -30.14 -22.69 -7.06
N ALA A 142 -28.93 -23.23 -6.93
CA ALA A 142 -28.52 -24.48 -7.55
C ALA A 142 -27.25 -25.05 -6.85
N GLY A 143 -27.40 -26.22 -6.20
CA GLY A 143 -26.35 -27.24 -6.14
C GLY A 143 -25.46 -27.29 -4.90
N GLU A 144 -25.39 -28.49 -4.34
CA GLU A 144 -24.45 -29.04 -3.34
C GLU A 144 -23.01 -28.46 -3.35
N ASP A 145 -22.47 -28.22 -2.15
CA ASP A 145 -21.04 -28.18 -1.77
C ASP A 145 -20.05 -27.73 -2.87
N ALA A 146 -20.27 -26.54 -3.44
CA ALA A 146 -19.18 -25.87 -4.14
C ALA A 146 -18.11 -25.47 -3.10
N PRO A 147 -16.83 -25.87 -3.26
CA PRO A 147 -15.80 -25.53 -2.30
C PRO A 147 -15.65 -24.00 -2.23
N VAL A 148 -16.06 -23.42 -1.09
CA VAL A 148 -15.89 -21.98 -0.83
C VAL A 148 -14.40 -21.69 -0.81
N LEU A 149 -13.95 -20.87 -1.75
CA LEU A 149 -12.54 -20.50 -1.84
C LEU A 149 -12.15 -19.68 -0.61
N PRO A 150 -11.05 -20.05 0.08
CA PRO A 150 -10.52 -19.23 1.15
C PRO A 150 -10.17 -17.82 0.66
N LEU A 151 -10.78 -16.82 1.27
CA LEU A 151 -10.53 -15.41 1.00
C LEU A 151 -9.77 -14.80 2.16
N HIS A 152 -8.86 -13.88 1.84
CA HIS A 152 -8.13 -13.06 2.78
C HIS A 152 -8.37 -11.58 2.46
N GLN A 153 -8.10 -10.70 3.40
CA GLN A 153 -8.24 -9.27 3.25
C GLN A 153 -6.91 -8.60 3.59
N ILE A 154 -6.58 -7.52 2.87
CA ILE A 154 -5.43 -6.70 3.20
C ILE A 154 -5.83 -5.79 4.34
N VAL A 155 -5.10 -5.89 5.45
CA VAL A 155 -5.35 -5.09 6.63
C VAL A 155 -4.12 -4.24 6.92
N LEU A 156 -4.33 -2.94 7.00
CA LEU A 156 -3.34 -1.97 7.42
C LEU A 156 -3.52 -1.69 8.91
N GLN A 157 -2.48 -1.94 9.69
CA GLN A 157 -2.44 -1.58 11.10
C GLN A 157 -1.50 -0.40 11.32
N MET A 158 -2.01 0.68 11.92
CA MET A 158 -1.20 1.77 12.45
C MET A 158 -0.49 1.30 13.72
N VAL A 159 0.82 1.52 13.79
CA VAL A 159 1.68 1.09 14.90
C VAL A 159 2.05 2.30 15.73
N GLY A 160 1.82 2.25 17.04
CA GLY A 160 2.14 3.38 17.93
C GLY A 160 1.20 4.57 17.80
N ALA A 161 -0.10 4.32 17.55
CA ALA A 161 -1.13 5.35 17.54
C ALA A 161 -1.00 6.27 18.77
N GLY A 162 -0.82 7.57 18.52
CA GLY A 162 -0.56 8.59 19.56
C GLY A 162 0.85 9.18 19.59
N SER A 163 1.80 8.67 18.77
CA SER A 163 3.16 9.26 18.68
C SER A 163 3.23 10.56 17.88
N ALA A 164 2.24 10.85 17.03
CA ALA A 164 2.20 12.04 16.20
C ALA A 164 1.59 13.25 16.94
N SER A 165 2.11 14.47 16.70
CA SER A 165 1.51 15.73 17.19
C SER A 165 0.07 15.92 16.77
N GLN A 166 -0.26 15.45 15.57
CA GLN A 166 -1.50 15.80 14.91
C GLN A 166 -2.09 14.57 14.20
N VAL A 167 -3.34 14.72 13.80
CA VAL A 167 -4.02 13.74 12.98
C VAL A 167 -3.61 13.98 11.52
N TYR A 168 -3.36 12.88 10.82
CA TYR A 168 -3.04 12.82 9.40
C TYR A 168 -4.06 11.93 8.71
N MET A 169 -4.49 12.34 7.52
CA MET A 169 -5.04 11.45 6.52
C MET A 169 -3.90 10.76 5.78
N LEU A 170 -4.00 9.44 5.64
CA LEU A 170 -3.04 8.65 4.87
C LEU A 170 -3.73 8.06 3.65
N SER A 171 -3.04 8.06 2.50
CA SER A 171 -3.44 7.27 1.34
C SER A 171 -2.29 6.36 0.93
N LEU A 172 -2.55 5.07 0.79
CA LEU A 172 -1.54 4.08 0.44
C LEU A 172 -1.91 3.45 -0.90
N HIS A 173 -0.94 3.42 -1.81
CA HIS A 173 -1.08 2.85 -3.15
C HIS A 173 0.00 1.81 -3.38
N THR A 174 -0.36 0.59 -3.75
CA THR A 174 0.66 -0.39 -4.14
C THR A 174 1.19 -0.07 -5.53
N ILE A 175 2.51 -0.07 -5.66
CA ILE A 175 3.24 0.13 -6.90
C ILE A 175 3.73 -1.23 -7.39
N ASP A 176 2.80 -2.19 -7.52
CA ASP A 176 3.10 -3.54 -8.02
C ASP A 176 2.48 -3.72 -9.41
N PRO A 177 3.22 -4.25 -10.40
CA PRO A 177 2.70 -4.41 -11.76
C PRO A 177 1.57 -5.43 -11.87
N ALA A 178 1.46 -6.36 -10.93
CA ALA A 178 0.41 -7.37 -10.92
C ALA A 178 -0.83 -6.91 -10.15
N TYR A 179 -0.71 -5.88 -9.30
CA TYR A 179 -1.77 -5.50 -8.38
C TYR A 179 -1.67 -4.06 -7.83
N GLN A 180 -2.77 -3.32 -7.94
CA GLN A 180 -2.91 -1.98 -7.38
C GLN A 180 -4.07 -1.95 -6.39
N VAL A 181 -3.80 -1.53 -5.15
CA VAL A 181 -4.82 -1.25 -4.14
C VAL A 181 -4.63 0.15 -3.59
N HIS A 182 -5.73 0.85 -3.39
CA HIS A 182 -5.79 2.21 -2.88
C HIS A 182 -6.48 2.17 -1.52
N LEU A 183 -5.74 2.40 -0.44
CA LEU A 183 -6.27 2.46 0.91
C LEU A 183 -6.29 3.91 1.38
N ARG A 184 -7.42 4.35 1.93
CA ARG A 184 -7.55 5.63 2.60
C ARG A 184 -7.72 5.39 4.09
N VAL A 185 -6.79 5.92 4.88
CA VAL A 185 -6.86 5.94 6.33
C VAL A 185 -7.33 7.31 6.74
N GLU A 186 -8.60 7.38 7.12
CA GLU A 186 -9.14 8.56 7.77
C GLU A 186 -8.72 8.52 9.24
N ASN A 187 -8.20 9.63 9.74
CA ASN A 187 -7.87 9.81 11.14
C ASN A 187 -6.99 8.71 11.74
N HIS A 188 -5.76 8.57 11.24
CA HIS A 188 -4.85 7.46 11.57
C HIS A 188 -4.61 7.22 13.09
N GLN A 189 -4.84 8.22 13.95
CA GLN A 189 -4.76 8.04 15.41
C GLN A 189 -5.95 7.30 16.01
N ARG A 190 -7.15 7.54 15.46
CA ARG A 190 -8.41 7.00 16.00
C ARG A 190 -8.78 5.66 15.38
N VAL A 191 -8.34 5.41 14.16
CA VAL A 191 -8.60 4.18 13.42
C VAL A 191 -7.28 3.41 13.27
N PRO A 192 -6.92 2.58 14.27
CA PRO A 192 -5.62 1.90 14.28
C PRO A 192 -5.56 0.72 13.31
N ILE A 193 -6.69 0.25 12.79
CA ILE A 193 -6.79 -0.86 11.86
C ILE A 193 -7.74 -0.45 10.74
N VAL A 194 -7.27 -0.53 9.50
CA VAL A 194 -8.04 -0.24 8.29
C VAL A 194 -8.01 -1.47 7.39
N GLU A 195 -9.19 -1.92 7.00
CA GLU A 195 -9.36 -3.11 6.15
C GLU A 195 -9.63 -2.67 4.71
N SER A 196 -8.99 -3.34 3.74
CA SER A 196 -9.24 -3.11 2.32
C SER A 196 -10.60 -3.68 1.92
N HIS A 197 -11.34 -3.04 1.03
CA HIS A 197 -12.55 -3.68 0.46
C HIS A 197 -12.23 -4.91 -0.43
N GLU A 198 -10.96 -5.09 -0.79
CA GLU A 198 -10.54 -6.18 -1.66
C GLU A 198 -10.32 -7.51 -0.93
N LEU A 199 -10.73 -8.58 -1.61
CA LEU A 199 -10.61 -9.96 -1.15
C LEU A 199 -9.60 -10.72 -2.02
N VAL A 200 -8.62 -11.31 -1.35
CA VAL A 200 -7.46 -11.99 -1.93
C VAL A 200 -7.61 -13.48 -1.72
N HIS A 201 -7.82 -14.23 -2.80
CA HIS A 201 -7.75 -15.69 -2.77
C HIS A 201 -6.34 -16.21 -3.06
N ARG A 202 -6.09 -17.50 -2.85
CA ARG A 202 -4.75 -18.10 -3.02
C ARG A 202 -4.11 -17.98 -4.41
N TRP A 203 -4.91 -17.75 -5.47
CA TRP A 203 -4.40 -17.57 -6.85
C TRP A 203 -4.48 -16.11 -7.32
N HIS A 204 -4.81 -15.20 -6.41
CA HIS A 204 -4.86 -13.78 -6.72
C HIS A 204 -3.47 -13.28 -7.16
N PRO A 205 -3.38 -12.35 -8.13
CA PRO A 205 -2.09 -11.84 -8.63
C PRO A 205 -1.13 -11.37 -7.54
N LEU A 206 -1.65 -10.71 -6.49
CA LEU A 206 -0.86 -10.34 -5.31
C LEU A 206 -0.18 -11.55 -4.65
N MET A 207 -0.89 -12.67 -4.48
CA MET A 207 -0.31 -13.87 -3.86
C MET A 207 0.74 -14.51 -4.75
N ALA A 208 0.52 -14.51 -6.07
CA ALA A 208 1.52 -14.98 -7.03
C ALA A 208 2.79 -14.11 -6.97
N ALA A 209 2.63 -12.78 -6.88
CA ALA A 209 3.74 -11.85 -6.73
C ALA A 209 4.50 -12.08 -5.42
N LEU A 210 3.78 -12.20 -4.29
CA LEU A 210 4.37 -12.41 -2.96
C LEU A 210 5.15 -13.72 -2.82
N ARG A 211 4.76 -14.78 -3.54
CA ARG A 211 5.51 -16.05 -3.59
C ARG A 211 6.84 -15.91 -4.31
N LEU A 212 6.88 -15.14 -5.38
CA LEU A 212 8.11 -14.87 -6.12
C LEU A 212 9.00 -13.90 -5.35
N HIS A 213 8.38 -12.89 -4.75
CA HIS A 213 9.04 -11.81 -4.06
C HIS A 213 8.18 -11.37 -2.87
N PRO A 214 8.57 -11.69 -1.63
CA PRO A 214 7.75 -11.40 -0.45
C PRO A 214 7.90 -9.91 -0.07
N ALA A 215 7.58 -9.00 -0.98
CA ALA A 215 7.61 -7.56 -0.77
C ALA A 215 6.68 -6.86 -1.74
N ILE A 216 6.06 -5.76 -1.28
CA ILE A 216 5.32 -4.83 -2.13
C ILE A 216 5.92 -3.44 -1.97
N ARG A 217 6.02 -2.72 -3.07
CA ARG A 217 6.33 -1.29 -3.04
C ARG A 217 5.05 -0.51 -2.79
N VAL A 218 5.10 0.46 -1.89
CA VAL A 218 3.94 1.27 -1.51
C VAL A 218 4.31 2.75 -1.62
N LEU A 219 3.44 3.50 -2.30
CA LEU A 219 3.36 4.94 -2.19
C LEU A 219 2.47 5.31 -1.01
N VAL A 220 2.99 6.10 -0.07
CA VAL A 220 2.25 6.61 1.08
C VAL A 220 2.15 8.12 0.97
N ARG A 221 0.93 8.62 0.92
CA ARG A 221 0.62 10.05 0.92
C ARG A 221 0.15 10.43 2.32
N VAL A 222 0.80 11.42 2.90
CA VAL A 222 0.50 11.95 4.23
C VAL A 222 0.00 13.37 4.07
N LYS A 223 -1.17 13.65 4.65
CA LYS A 223 -1.77 14.98 4.64
C LYS A 223 -2.26 15.32 6.06
N PRO A 224 -1.94 16.50 6.61
CA PRO A 224 -2.51 16.95 7.88
C PRO A 224 -4.05 16.96 7.81
N ASP A 225 -4.71 16.43 8.83
CA ASP A 225 -6.16 16.48 8.97
C ASP A 225 -6.58 17.78 9.68
N GLY A 226 -7.57 18.50 9.15
CA GLY A 226 -8.09 19.73 9.77
C GLY A 226 -7.78 21.07 9.10
N TRP A 227 -7.49 21.09 7.79
CA TRP A 227 -7.35 22.32 6.99
C TRP A 227 -8.18 22.31 5.69
#